data_AF-V4UM44-F1
#
_entry.id   AF-V4UM44-F1
#
_cell.length_a   1.000
_cell.length_b   1.000
_cell.length_c   1.000
_cell.angle_alpha   90.00
_cell.angle_beta   90.00
_cell.angle_gamma   90.00
#
_symmetry.space_group_name_H-M   'P 1'
#
loop_
_entity.id
_entity.type
_entity.pdbx_description
1 polymer ?
#
loop_
_entity_poly.entity_id
_entity_poly.type
_entity_poly.pdbx_seq_one_letter_code
_entity_poly.pdbx_strand_id
1 'polypeptide(L)' 'MSQNTTVPVNVGLVLDINGEVGKVALSCINMSLSDFYNSNSHYKTRLILNTRDSKRDVVAAAAA' A
#
# COMPACT_ATOMS: atom_id res chain seq x y z
N MET A 1 26.84 2.36 -16.14
CA MET A 1 26.01 1.82 -15.04
C MET A 1 24.55 1.94 -15.44
N SER A 2 23.78 0.85 -15.45
CA SER A 2 22.37 0.86 -15.85
C SER A 2 21.54 1.69 -14.86
N GLN A 3 20.87 2.73 -15.35
CA GLN A 3 19.85 3.45 -14.57
C GLN A 3 18.67 2.48 -14.36
N ASN A 4 18.50 1.95 -13.14
CA ASN A 4 17.30 1.20 -12.79
C ASN A 4 16.13 2.19 -12.64
N THR A 5 15.56 2.62 -13.77
CA THR A 5 14.37 3.48 -13.79
C THR A 5 13.21 2.72 -13.16
N THR A 6 12.78 3.20 -11.98
CA THR A 6 11.62 2.66 -11.28
C THR A 6 10.40 3.52 -11.60
N VAL A 7 9.30 2.90 -12.02
CA VAL A 7 8.04 3.56 -12.36
C VAL A 7 7.09 3.47 -11.17
N PRO A 8 6.74 4.60 -10.51
CA PRO A 8 5.80 4.58 -9.40
C PRO A 8 4.37 4.33 -9.88
N VAL A 9 3.63 3.52 -9.15
CA VAL A 9 2.20 3.25 -9.36
C VAL A 9 1.45 3.60 -8.09
N ASN A 10 0.71 4.71 -8.10
CA ASN A 10 -0.03 5.20 -6.94
C ASN A 10 -1.31 4.38 -6.72
N VAL A 11 -1.52 3.90 -5.50
CA VAL A 11 -2.70 3.13 -5.10
C VAL A 11 -3.28 3.70 -3.82
N GLY A 12 -4.57 4.06 -3.85
CA GLY A 12 -5.29 4.47 -2.65
C GLY A 12 -5.67 3.27 -1.79
N LEU A 13 -5.42 3.35 -0.49
CA LEU A 13 -5.75 2.31 0.48
C LEU A 13 -6.55 2.91 1.63
N VAL A 14 -7.85 2.61 1.70
CA VAL A 14 -8.73 3.10 2.78
C VAL A 14 -9.05 1.94 3.72
N LEU A 15 -8.66 2.06 4.99
CA LEU A 15 -8.95 1.07 6.02
C LEU A 15 -9.09 1.73 7.40
N ASP A 16 -9.71 1.06 8.36
CA ASP A 16 -9.63 1.45 9.78
C ASP A 16 -8.24 1.11 10.34
N ILE A 17 -7.24 1.95 10.07
CA ILE A 17 -5.84 1.72 10.51
C ILE A 17 -5.70 1.69 12.04
N ASN A 18 -6.69 2.23 12.76
CA ASN A 18 -6.66 2.30 14.21
C ASN A 18 -7.26 1.04 14.86
N GLY A 19 -8.15 0.34 14.15
CA GLY A 19 -8.68 -0.96 14.54
C GLY A 19 -7.67 -2.11 14.40
N GLU A 20 -7.84 -3.15 15.22
CA GLU A 20 -6.95 -4.33 15.22
C GLU A 20 -6.88 -5.01 13.85
N VAL A 21 -8.04 -5.22 13.21
CA VAL A 21 -8.13 -5.83 11.88
C VAL A 21 -7.39 -5.00 10.83
N GLY A 22 -7.53 -3.67 10.87
CA GLY A 22 -6.84 -2.81 9.91
C GLY A 22 -5.34 -2.77 10.10
N LYS A 23 -4.84 -2.81 11.34
CA LYS A 23 -3.40 -2.94 11.62
C LYS A 23 -2.82 -4.24 11.08
N VAL A 24 -3.54 -5.35 11.30
CA VAL A 24 -3.15 -6.66 10.78
C VAL A 24 -3.16 -6.63 9.25
N ALA A 25 -4.23 -6.14 8.63
CA ALA A 25 -4.34 -6.04 7.18
C ALA A 25 -3.21 -5.19 6.56
N LEU A 26 -2.93 -4.01 7.12
CA LEU A 26 -1.85 -3.13 6.66
C LEU A 26 -0.47 -3.80 6.76
N SER A 27 -0.23 -4.54 7.85
CA SER A 27 1.01 -5.30 8.04
C SER A 27 1.16 -6.40 7.00
N CYS A 28 0.10 -7.18 6.75
CA CYS A 28 0.08 -8.23 5.73
C CYS A 28 0.28 -7.67 4.32
N ILE A 29 -0.33 -6.51 4.01
CA ILE A 29 -0.15 -5.83 2.72
C ILE A 29 1.32 -5.41 2.54
N ASN A 30 1.93 -4.76 3.53
CA ASN A 30 3.33 -4.34 3.46
C ASN A 30 4.30 -5.52 3.33
N MET A 31 4.04 -6.61 4.06
CA MET A 31 4.83 -7.84 3.98
C MET A 31 4.71 -8.48 2.59
N SER A 32 3.49 -8.64 2.08
CA SER A 32 3.27 -9.24 0.75
C SER A 32 3.86 -8.41 -0.38
N LEU A 33 3.87 -7.07 -0.28
CA LEU A 33 4.58 -6.21 -1.23
C LEU A 33 6.09 -6.43 -1.18
N SER A 34 6.65 -6.53 0.03
CA SER A 34 8.08 -6.79 0.21
C SER A 34 8.46 -8.14 -0.42
N ASP A 35 7.72 -9.20 -0.10
CA ASP A 35 7.92 -10.54 -0.66
C ASP A 35 7.76 -10.54 -2.19
N PHE A 36 6.72 -9.88 -2.71
CA PHE A 36 6.49 -9.78 -4.14
C PHE A 36 7.65 -9.12 -4.87
N TYR A 37 8.17 -7.99 -4.39
CA TYR A 37 9.29 -7.30 -5.05
C TYR A 37 10.64 -7.99 -4.83
N ASN A 38 10.80 -8.74 -3.75
CA ASN A 38 11.97 -9.59 -3.54
C ASN A 38 11.99 -10.77 -4.54
N SER A 39 10.85 -11.44 -4.73
CA SER A 39 10.72 -12.51 -5.73
C SER A 39 10.73 -12.00 -7.17
N ASN A 40 10.29 -10.76 -7.41
CA ASN A 40 10.18 -10.15 -8.74
C ASN A 40 11.11 -8.93 -8.87
N SER A 41 12.38 -9.08 -8.52
CA SER A 41 13.37 -7.98 -8.47
C SER A 41 13.55 -7.23 -9.81
N HIS A 42 13.26 -7.89 -10.93
CA HIS A 42 13.33 -7.33 -12.28
C HIS A 42 12.14 -6.42 -12.65
N TYR A 43 11.05 -6.44 -11.88
CA TYR A 43 9.93 -5.53 -12.10
C TYR A 43 10.40 -4.10 -11.88
N LYS A 44 10.12 -3.23 -12.86
CA LYS A 44 10.48 -1.81 -12.79
C LYS A 44 9.39 -0.97 -12.13
N THR A 45 8.17 -1.50 -11.98
CA THR A 45 7.09 -0.80 -11.28
C THR A 45 7.22 -0.93 -9.77
N ARG A 46 6.87 0.11 -9.03
CA ARG A 46 6.73 0.07 -7.57
C ARG A 46 5.41 0.69 -7.14
N LEU A 47 4.60 -0.09 -6.43
CA LEU A 47 3.36 0.38 -5.82
C LEU A 47 3.68 1.34 -4.69
N ILE A 48 3.03 2.50 -4.70
CA ILE A 48 3.06 3.50 -3.64
C ILE A 48 1.68 3.51 -3.01
N LEU A 49 1.60 3.04 -1.76
CA LEU A 49 0.35 3.00 -1.01
C LEU A 49 0.08 4.36 -0.37
N ASN A 50 -1.02 4.98 -0.78
CA ASN A 50 -1.55 6.19 -0.18
C ASN A 50 -2.64 5.79 0.80
N THR A 51 -2.25 5.60 2.06
CA THR A 51 -3.13 5.08 3.11
C THR A 51 -3.98 6.19 3.73
N ARG A 52 -5.27 5.89 3.94
CA ARG A 52 -6.23 6.76 4.61
C ARG A 52 -6.99 6.00 5.68
N ASP A 53 -7.11 6.63 6.85
CA ASP A 53 -7.95 6.11 7.93
C ASP A 53 -9.44 6.31 7.63
N SER A 54 -10.19 5.22 7.57
CA SER A 54 -11.65 5.25 7.42
C SER A 54 -12.37 5.76 8.66
N LYS A 55 -11.75 5.72 9.85
CA LYS A 55 -12.36 6.08 11.14
C LYS A 55 -13.68 5.35 11.45
N ARG A 56 -13.94 4.22 10.77
CA ARG A 56 -15.24 3.51 10.75
C ARG A 56 -16.42 4.40 10.37
N ASP A 57 -16.17 5.45 9.60
CA ASP A 57 -17.17 6.42 9.19
C ASP A 57 -17.16 6.55 7.67
N VAL A 58 -18.33 6.43 7.05
CA VAL A 58 -18.45 6.38 5.58
C VAL A 58 -18.09 7.71 4.93
N VAL A 59 -18.33 8.84 5.61
CA VAL A 59 -17.98 10.18 5.11
C VAL A 59 -16.47 10.37 5.20
N ALA A 60 -15.88 10.01 6.34
CA ALA A 60 -14.44 10.00 6.55
C ALA A 60 -13.70 9.00 5.65
N ALA A 61 -14.36 7.94 5.17
CA ALA A 61 -13.80 7.00 4.20
C ALA A 61 -13.91 7.50 2.75
N ALA A 62 -14.96 8.28 2.42
CA ALA A 62 -15.23 8.76 1.07
C ALA A 62 -14.63 10.14 0.73
N ALA A 63 -14.26 10.96 1.72
CA ALA A 63 -13.71 12.29 1.42
C ALA A 63 -12.41 12.24 0.61
N ALA A 64 -12.19 13.19 -0.30
CA ALA A 64 -11.02 13.25 -1.17
C ALA A 64 -9.92 14.14 -0.58
#